data_AF-A0A1Z4M0G4-F1
#
_entry.id   AF-A0A1Z4M0G4-F1
#
_cell.length_a   1.000
_cell.length_b   1.000
_cell.length_c   1.000
_cell.angle_alpha   90.00
_cell.angle_beta   90.00
_cell.angle_gamma   90.00
#
_symmetry.space_group_name_H-M   'P 1'
#
loop_
_entity.id
_entity.type
_entity.pdbx_description
1 polymer ?
#
loop_
_entity_poly.entity_id
_entity_poly.type
_entity_poly.pdbx_seq_one_letter_code
_entity_poly.pdbx_strand_id
1 'polypeptide(L)'
;MTDKNNDEFQKFLPNEGLESPPIVYEVPSEVETPYQEKIPSGYDPMSEIELRGRAYRGLSGGRIPWWVLITGWFIFGFVAFAFLIPIVSAFITSGFSTALVMLLPALLIGCIPLMILWRGTSAKLSNKNKNRR
;
A
#
# COMPACT_ATOMS: atom_id res chain seq x y z
N MET A 1 -32.10 31.82 -57.35
CA MET A 1 -32.97 32.60 -56.44
C MET A 1 -34.40 32.09 -56.66
N THR A 2 -35.05 31.39 -55.74
CA THR A 2 -34.70 31.02 -54.37
C THR A 2 -35.64 29.85 -54.02
N ASP A 3 -35.05 28.75 -53.57
CA ASP A 3 -35.56 27.89 -52.48
C ASP A 3 -37.04 27.46 -52.49
N LYS A 4 -37.37 26.43 -53.29
CA LYS A 4 -38.67 25.70 -53.25
C LYS A 4 -38.57 24.33 -52.58
N ASN A 5 -37.39 23.94 -52.09
CA ASN A 5 -37.12 22.60 -51.56
C ASN A 5 -37.33 22.49 -50.04
N ASN A 6 -37.35 23.62 -49.32
CA ASN A 6 -37.50 23.63 -47.87
C ASN A 6 -38.93 23.34 -47.38
N ASP A 7 -39.94 23.40 -48.25
CA ASP A 7 -41.35 23.21 -47.88
C ASP A 7 -41.77 21.73 -47.83
N GLU A 8 -41.18 20.86 -48.65
CA GLU A 8 -41.49 19.41 -48.61
C GLU A 8 -40.89 18.73 -47.38
N PHE A 9 -39.73 19.19 -46.91
CA PHE A 9 -39.06 18.61 -45.74
C PHE A 9 -39.86 18.86 -44.45
N GLN A 10 -40.54 20.01 -44.35
CA GLN A 10 -41.40 20.35 -43.22
C GLN A 10 -42.70 19.52 -43.17
N LYS A 11 -43.06 18.84 -44.26
CA LYS A 11 -44.23 17.95 -44.32
C LYS A 11 -43.99 16.60 -43.63
N PHE A 12 -42.73 16.20 -43.47
CA PHE A 12 -42.33 14.97 -42.78
C PHE A 12 -42.04 15.15 -41.29
N LEU A 13 -41.97 16.40 -40.83
CA LEU A 13 -41.89 16.73 -39.42
C LEU A 13 -43.31 17.02 -38.95
N PRO A 14 -44.02 16.06 -38.33
CA PRO A 14 -45.29 16.37 -37.72
C PRO A 14 -45.03 17.48 -36.70
N ASN A 15 -45.57 18.68 -36.96
CA ASN A 15 -45.83 19.70 -35.94
C ASN A 15 -46.94 19.17 -35.05
N GLU A 16 -46.67 18.07 -34.38
CA GLU A 16 -47.46 17.57 -33.28
C GLU A 16 -47.25 18.55 -32.13
N GLY A 17 -48.26 19.38 -31.92
CA GLY A 17 -48.48 20.15 -30.68
C GLY A 17 -48.75 19.21 -29.50
N LEU A 18 -47.88 18.23 -29.31
CA LEU A 18 -47.76 17.45 -28.10
C LEU A 18 -46.65 18.11 -27.32
N GLU A 19 -47.06 18.90 -26.34
CA GLU A 19 -46.34 19.09 -25.08
C GLU A 19 -45.99 17.69 -24.54
N SER A 20 -45.01 17.03 -25.14
CA SER A 20 -44.49 15.78 -24.62
C SER A 20 -43.80 16.21 -23.33
N PRO A 21 -44.31 15.79 -22.15
CA PRO A 21 -43.69 16.16 -20.90
C PRO A 21 -42.22 15.74 -21.00
N PRO A 22 -41.28 16.58 -20.54
CA PRO A 22 -39.86 16.26 -20.62
C PRO A 22 -39.69 14.85 -20.08
N ILE A 23 -39.11 13.95 -20.87
CA ILE A 23 -38.89 12.58 -20.44
C ILE A 23 -37.88 12.67 -19.29
N VAL A 24 -38.39 12.65 -18.06
CA VAL A 24 -37.59 12.67 -16.85
C VAL A 24 -37.05 11.26 -16.68
N TYR A 25 -35.83 11.05 -17.12
CA TYR A 25 -35.11 9.83 -16.78
C TYR A 25 -34.65 9.96 -15.34
N GLU A 26 -35.24 9.16 -14.45
CA GLU A 26 -34.73 9.00 -13.09
C GLU A 26 -33.39 8.27 -13.18
N VAL A 27 -32.30 9.04 -13.14
CA VAL A 27 -30.96 8.48 -12.99
C VAL A 27 -30.88 7.96 -11.55
N PRO A 28 -30.70 6.65 -11.34
CA PRO A 28 -30.56 6.12 -9.99
C PRO A 28 -29.35 6.79 -9.33
N SER A 29 -29.58 7.34 -8.14
CA SER A 29 -28.53 8.03 -7.37
C SER A 29 -27.41 7.07 -6.93
N GLU A 30 -27.70 5.77 -6.88
CA GLU A 30 -26.74 4.70 -6.62
C GLU A 30 -26.55 3.85 -7.88
N VAL A 31 -25.45 4.11 -8.58
CA VAL A 31 -24.92 3.17 -9.57
C VAL A 31 -24.19 2.08 -8.80
N GLU A 32 -24.79 0.91 -8.65
CA GLU A 32 -24.08 -0.25 -8.09
C GLU A 32 -22.85 -0.53 -8.97
N THR A 33 -21.66 -0.41 -8.38
CA THR A 33 -20.42 -0.70 -9.10
C THR A 33 -20.45 -2.17 -9.53
N PRO A 34 -20.21 -2.48 -10.81
CA PRO A 34 -20.28 -3.86 -11.31
C PRO A 34 -19.25 -4.80 -10.66
N TYR A 35 -18.26 -4.22 -9.98
CA TYR A 35 -17.24 -4.95 -9.22
C TYR A 35 -17.38 -4.62 -7.73
N GLN A 36 -18.12 -5.44 -6.99
CA GLN A 36 -17.93 -5.49 -5.55
C GLN A 36 -16.56 -6.14 -5.29
N GLU A 37 -15.65 -5.41 -4.65
CA GLU A 37 -14.39 -5.99 -4.16
C GLU A 37 -14.72 -7.11 -3.18
N LYS A 38 -14.73 -8.36 -3.65
CA LYS A 38 -14.88 -9.53 -2.79
C LYS A 38 -13.65 -9.60 -1.90
N ILE A 39 -13.86 -9.61 -0.59
CA ILE A 39 -12.76 -9.84 0.36
C ILE A 39 -12.31 -11.30 0.16
N PRO A 40 -11.06 -11.55 -0.26
CA PRO A 40 -10.59 -12.91 -0.51
C PRO A 40 -10.66 -13.74 0.78
N SER A 41 -11.23 -14.94 0.67
CA SER A 41 -11.42 -15.86 1.78
C SER A 41 -10.28 -16.88 1.81
N GLY A 42 -9.32 -16.79 2.73
CA GLY A 42 -8.09 -17.60 2.74
C GLY A 42 -8.20 -19.14 2.82
N TYR A 43 -9.39 -19.70 2.59
CA TYR A 43 -9.66 -21.12 2.41
C TYR A 43 -9.42 -21.61 0.97
N ASP A 44 -9.53 -20.74 -0.04
CA ASP A 44 -9.23 -21.08 -1.44
C ASP A 44 -7.76 -20.72 -1.75
N PRO A 45 -6.95 -21.66 -2.29
CA PRO A 45 -5.55 -21.40 -2.62
C PRO A 45 -5.34 -20.16 -3.51
N MET A 46 -6.27 -19.85 -4.42
CA MET A 46 -6.15 -18.64 -5.26
C MET A 46 -6.26 -17.36 -4.41
N SER A 47 -7.27 -17.31 -3.55
CA SER A 47 -7.52 -16.17 -2.66
C SER A 47 -6.46 -16.01 -1.56
N GLU A 48 -5.77 -17.09 -1.18
CA GLU A 48 -4.64 -17.05 -0.25
C GLU A 48 -3.45 -16.26 -0.82
N ILE A 49 -3.17 -16.45 -2.11
CA ILE A 49 -2.11 -15.71 -2.81
C ILE A 49 -2.44 -14.22 -2.85
N GLU A 50 -3.70 -13.87 -3.12
CA GLU A 50 -4.17 -12.48 -3.11
C GLU A 50 -4.06 -11.84 -1.71
N LEU A 51 -4.44 -12.56 -0.65
CA LEU A 51 -4.29 -12.10 0.73
C LEU A 51 -2.83 -11.87 1.09
N ARG A 52 -1.94 -12.81 0.73
CA ARG A 52 -0.49 -12.68 0.95
C ARG A 52 0.07 -11.48 0.19
N GLY A 53 -0.29 -11.31 -1.08
CA GLY A 53 0.11 -10.17 -1.89
C GLY A 53 -0.36 -8.83 -1.30
N ARG A 54 -1.61 -8.77 -0.83
CA ARG A 54 -2.19 -7.60 -0.15
C ARG A 54 -1.48 -7.31 1.17
N ALA A 55 -1.14 -8.35 1.95
CA ALA A 55 -0.39 -8.21 3.19
C ALA A 55 1.03 -7.68 2.95
N TYR A 56 1.77 -8.22 1.98
CA TYR A 56 3.12 -7.75 1.63
C TYR A 56 3.12 -6.31 1.11
N ARG A 57 2.14 -5.95 0.27
CA ARG A 57 1.94 -4.56 -0.18
C ARG A 57 1.61 -3.62 0.99
N GLY A 58 0.81 -4.08 1.96
CA GLY A 58 0.51 -3.34 3.18
C GLY A 58 1.73 -3.13 4.08
N LEU A 59 2.57 -4.16 4.21
CA LEU A 59 3.85 -4.11 4.91
C LEU A 59 4.82 -3.11 4.26
N SER A 60 4.97 -3.13 2.93
CA SER A 60 5.81 -2.16 2.21
C SER A 60 5.24 -0.74 2.21
N GLY A 61 3.92 -0.58 2.32
CA GLY A 61 3.24 0.72 2.36
C GLY A 61 3.21 1.41 3.73
N GLY A 62 3.91 0.88 4.74
CA GLY A 62 4.00 1.49 6.06
C GLY A 62 2.74 1.30 6.93
N ARG A 63 1.84 0.36 6.59
CA ARG A 63 0.66 0.00 7.40
C ARG A 63 0.99 -0.96 8.56
N ILE A 64 2.27 -1.24 8.80
CA ILE A 64 2.75 -2.09 9.90
C ILE A 64 2.26 -1.54 11.24
N PRO A 65 1.68 -2.31 12.16
CA PRO A 65 1.27 -1.82 13.49
C PRO A 65 2.45 -1.23 14.26
N TRP A 66 2.23 -0.15 15.03
CA TRP A 66 3.33 0.53 15.73
C TRP A 66 3.97 -0.37 16.81
N TRP A 67 3.16 -1.19 17.47
CA TRP A 67 3.62 -2.22 18.42
C TRP A 67 4.58 -3.24 17.79
N VAL A 68 4.38 -3.62 16.52
CA VAL A 68 5.26 -4.57 15.81
C VAL A 68 6.64 -3.95 15.57
N LEU A 69 6.71 -2.65 15.27
CA LEU A 69 7.99 -1.94 15.14
C LEU A 69 8.72 -1.84 16.47
N ILE A 70 8.01 -1.52 17.56
CA ILE A 70 8.62 -1.40 18.89
C ILE A 70 9.16 -2.74 19.36
N THR A 71 8.35 -3.79 19.28
CA THR A 71 8.76 -5.15 19.66
C THR A 71 9.92 -5.65 18.80
N GLY A 72 9.92 -5.36 17.49
CA GLY A 72 11.06 -5.61 16.62
C GLY A 72 12.33 -4.90 17.09
N TRP A 73 12.26 -3.61 17.41
CA TRP A 73 13.41 -2.85 17.92
C TRP A 73 13.94 -3.41 19.23
N PHE A 74 13.06 -3.84 20.14
CA PHE A 74 13.48 -4.48 21.38
C PHE A 74 14.14 -5.83 21.14
N ILE A 75 13.56 -6.71 20.33
CA ILE A 75 14.09 -8.06 20.08
C ILE A 75 15.42 -7.97 19.33
N PHE A 76 15.45 -7.27 18.19
CA PHE A 76 16.67 -7.16 17.39
C PHE A 76 17.71 -6.26 18.04
N GLY A 77 17.30 -5.21 18.75
CA GLY A 77 18.20 -4.37 19.53
C GLY A 77 18.84 -5.16 20.67
N PHE A 78 18.07 -5.96 21.40
CA PHE A 78 18.60 -6.81 22.46
C PHE A 78 19.61 -7.83 21.93
N VAL A 79 19.30 -8.48 20.81
CA VAL A 79 20.22 -9.39 20.13
C VAL A 79 21.50 -8.65 19.71
N ALA A 80 21.37 -7.46 19.12
CA ALA A 80 22.53 -6.64 18.75
C ALA A 80 23.40 -6.28 19.97
N PHE A 81 22.79 -5.89 21.10
CA PHE A 81 23.49 -5.62 22.35
C PHE A 81 24.21 -6.86 22.90
N ALA A 82 23.56 -8.02 22.85
CA ALA A 82 24.14 -9.28 23.28
C ALA A 82 25.41 -9.65 22.49
N PHE A 83 25.48 -9.29 21.20
CA PHE A 83 26.71 -9.43 20.40
C PHE A 83 27.72 -8.31 20.65
N LEU A 84 27.28 -7.09 20.92
CA LEU A 84 28.16 -5.93 21.12
C LEU A 84 29.01 -6.05 22.39
N ILE A 85 28.41 -6.52 23.49
CA ILE A 85 29.09 -6.67 24.79
C ILE A 85 30.36 -7.53 24.70
N PRO A 86 30.32 -8.78 24.19
CA PRO A 86 31.51 -9.61 24.10
C PRO A 86 32.54 -9.04 23.11
N ILE A 87 32.11 -8.41 22.02
CA ILE A 87 33.03 -7.79 21.05
C ILE A 87 33.80 -6.64 21.70
N VAL A 88 33.13 -5.77 22.45
CA VAL A 88 33.79 -4.67 23.18
C VAL A 88 34.74 -5.22 24.24
N SER A 89 34.35 -6.28 24.95
CA SER A 89 35.23 -6.93 25.92
C SER A 89 36.48 -7.53 25.26
N ALA A 90 36.34 -8.19 24.11
CA ALA A 90 37.45 -8.73 23.35
C ALA A 90 38.36 -7.62 22.81
N PHE A 91 37.80 -6.50 22.38
CA PHE A 91 38.58 -5.35 21.94
C PHE A 91 39.51 -4.82 23.03
N ILE A 92 39.02 -4.72 24.27
CA ILE A 92 39.80 -4.22 25.41
C ILE A 92 40.87 -5.24 25.84
N THR A 93 40.55 -6.54 25.79
CA THR A 93 41.40 -7.57 26.40
C THR A 93 42.42 -8.19 25.44
N SER A 94 42.03 -8.41 24.18
CA SER A 94 42.80 -9.19 23.19
C SER A 94 43.14 -8.40 21.93
N GLY A 95 42.88 -7.09 21.92
CA GLY A 95 43.28 -6.17 20.87
C GLY A 95 42.46 -6.24 19.57
N PHE A 96 42.85 -5.40 18.61
CA PHE A 96 42.06 -5.12 17.40
C PHE A 96 41.82 -6.34 16.50
N SER A 97 42.81 -7.22 16.37
CA SER A 97 42.79 -8.35 15.43
C SER A 97 41.76 -9.41 15.79
N THR A 98 41.63 -9.76 17.06
CA THR A 98 40.63 -10.73 17.53
C THR A 98 39.21 -10.17 17.49
N ALA A 99 39.07 -8.88 17.83
CA ALA A 99 37.79 -8.19 17.74
C ALA A 99 37.28 -8.11 16.29
N LEU A 100 38.15 -7.88 15.30
CA LEU A 100 37.74 -7.76 13.89
C LEU A 100 37.20 -9.08 13.33
N VAL A 101 37.78 -10.22 13.72
CA VAL A 101 37.31 -11.56 13.31
C VAL A 101 35.92 -11.86 13.84
N MET A 102 35.58 -11.41 15.06
CA MET A 102 34.23 -11.59 15.63
C MET A 102 33.22 -10.53 15.15
N LEU A 103 33.68 -9.31 14.89
CA LEU A 103 32.84 -8.19 14.45
C LEU A 103 32.27 -8.42 13.06
N LEU A 104 33.09 -8.91 12.11
CA LEU A 104 32.70 -9.05 10.71
C LEU A 104 31.47 -9.96 10.49
N PRO A 105 31.39 -11.19 11.04
CA PRO A 105 30.19 -12.01 10.94
C PRO A 105 29.01 -11.45 11.75
N ALA A 106 29.27 -10.86 12.93
CA ALA A 106 28.22 -10.26 13.75
C ALA A 106 27.55 -9.07 13.04
N LEU A 107 28.32 -8.27 12.30
CA LEU A 107 27.83 -7.13 11.55
C LEU A 107 27.03 -7.57 10.32
N LEU A 108 27.48 -8.60 9.60
CA LEU A 108 26.74 -9.19 8.48
C LEU A 108 25.35 -9.69 8.91
N ILE A 109 25.28 -10.44 10.01
CA ILE A 109 24.02 -11.02 10.49
C ILE A 109 23.15 -9.96 11.16
N GLY A 110 23.74 -9.03 11.91
CA GLY A 110 23.03 -8.00 12.66
C GLY A 110 22.49 -6.86 11.79
N CYS A 111 23.19 -6.45 10.72
CA CYS A 111 22.77 -5.34 9.88
C CYS A 111 21.51 -5.65 9.04
N ILE A 112 21.29 -6.91 8.66
CA ILE A 112 20.14 -7.30 7.82
C ILE A 112 18.80 -6.97 8.50
N PRO A 113 18.47 -7.50 9.70
CA PRO A 113 17.21 -7.20 10.36
C PRO A 113 17.11 -5.71 10.74
N LEU A 114 18.23 -5.08 11.09
CA LEU A 114 18.26 -3.66 11.46
C LEU A 114 17.92 -2.76 10.27
N MET A 115 18.46 -3.06 9.09
CA MET A 115 18.12 -2.36 7.85
C MET A 115 16.65 -2.54 7.45
N ILE A 116 16.10 -3.76 7.63
CA ILE A 116 14.69 -4.04 7.36
C ILE A 116 13.80 -3.23 8.30
N LEU A 117 14.12 -3.21 9.60
CA LEU A 117 13.39 -2.41 10.58
C LEU A 117 13.49 -0.91 10.31
N TRP A 118 14.69 -0.42 9.99
CA TRP A 118 14.92 0.98 9.65
C TRP A 118 14.05 1.40 8.46
N ARG A 119 14.05 0.61 7.38
CA ARG A 119 13.18 0.88 6.22
C ARG A 119 11.70 0.86 6.58
N GLY A 120 11.26 -0.09 7.42
CA GLY A 120 9.89 -0.15 7.93
C GLY A 120 9.50 1.08 8.75
N THR A 121 10.38 1.53 9.67
CA THR A 121 10.16 2.76 10.45
C THR A 121 10.10 4.00 9.57
N SER A 122 11.01 4.12 8.60
CA SER A 122 11.07 5.26 7.67
C SER A 122 9.82 5.34 6.79
N ALA A 123 9.37 4.21 6.23
CA ALA A 123 8.16 4.16 5.42
C ALA A 123 6.91 4.57 6.23
N LYS A 124 6.83 4.11 7.48
CA LYS A 124 5.70 4.46 8.36
C LYS A 124 5.72 5.93 8.79
N LEU A 125 6.89 6.49 9.09
CA LEU A 125 7.04 7.92 9.42
C LEU A 125 6.74 8.81 8.21
N SER A 126 7.17 8.41 7.02
CA SER A 126 6.91 9.13 5.77
C SER A 126 5.41 9.22 5.45
N ASN A 127 4.64 8.15 5.68
CA ASN A 127 3.21 8.13 5.33
C ASN A 127 2.34 8.94 6.31
N LYS A 128 2.78 9.09 7.57
CA LYS A 128 2.09 9.94 8.56
C LYS A 128 2.06 11.42 8.15
N ASN A 129 3.04 11.87 7.38
CA ASN A 129 3.13 13.27 6.94
C ASN A 129 2.24 13.57 5.72
N LYS A 130 1.87 12.56 4.94
CA LYS A 130 1.06 12.74 3.72
C LYS A 130 -0.44 12.83 4.02
N ASN A 131 -0.93 12.15 5.05
CA ASN A 131 -2.35 12.20 5.48
C ASN A 131 -2.73 13.48 6.27
N ARG A 132 -1.81 14.42 6.46
CA ARG A 132 -2.05 15.71 7.14
C ARG A 132 -2.18 16.90 6.18
N ARG A 133 -2.06 16.65 4.87
CA ARG A 133 -2.40 17.59 3.81
C ARG A 133 -3.66 17.11 3.12
#